data_AF-A0A7J0CDY8-F1
#
_entry.id   AF-A0A7J0CDY8-F1
#
_cell.length_a   1.000
_cell.length_b   1.000
_cell.length_c   1.000
_cell.angle_alpha   90.00
_cell.angle_beta   90.00
_cell.angle_gamma   90.00
#
_symmetry.space_group_name_H-M   'P 1'
#
loop_
_entity.id
_entity.type
_entity.pdbx_description
1 polymer ?
#
loop_
_entity_poly.entity_id
_entity_poly.type
_entity_poly.pdbx_seq_one_letter_code
_entity_poly.pdbx_strand_id
1 'polypeptide(L)'
;MRELERFHRPRVAALAEARPDALALETVPDVDEAEALLRVTEEYGLPVWLSYSVAGDRTRAGQPLAEAFAVAAGHRQVVAVGVNCCDPADADRAVGTAAAVTGKPVVVYPNSGERWDAERRRWAGENTFDAGRVRAWQEAGARLVGGCCRVGPARIRELAGLLAG
;
A
#
# COMPACT_ATOMS: atom_id res chain seq x y z
N MET A 1 4.94 -4.75 -19.90
CA MET A 1 5.41 -3.35 -19.75
C MET A 1 4.64 -2.34 -20.62
N ARG A 2 4.87 -2.23 -21.94
CA ARG A 2 4.25 -1.17 -22.79
C ARG A 2 2.71 -1.13 -22.79
N GLU A 3 2.07 -2.29 -22.61
CA GLU A 3 0.60 -2.37 -22.51
C GLU A 3 0.08 -1.82 -21.17
N LEU A 4 0.75 -2.15 -20.06
CA LEU A 4 0.43 -1.64 -18.72
C LEU A 4 0.59 -0.11 -18.66
N GLU A 5 1.66 0.42 -19.26
CA GLU A 5 1.85 1.88 -19.36
C GLU A 5 0.70 2.52 -20.15
N ARG A 6 0.30 1.92 -21.29
CA ARG A 6 -0.82 2.40 -22.10
C ARG A 6 -2.14 2.38 -21.33
N PHE A 7 -2.36 1.35 -20.52
CA PHE A 7 -3.55 1.21 -19.70
C PHE A 7 -3.64 2.27 -18.59
N HIS A 8 -2.54 2.52 -17.87
CA HIS A 8 -2.54 3.45 -16.73
C HIS A 8 -2.46 4.93 -17.12
N ARG A 9 -1.80 5.24 -18.23
CA ARG A 9 -1.51 6.62 -18.67
C ARG A 9 -2.72 7.54 -18.74
N PRO A 10 -3.87 7.17 -19.33
CA PRO A 10 -5.03 8.07 -19.39
C PRO A 10 -5.54 8.48 -18.00
N ARG A 11 -5.55 7.54 -17.04
CA ARG A 11 -5.98 7.81 -15.66
C ARG A 11 -4.97 8.68 -14.91
N VAL A 12 -3.68 8.38 -15.04
CA VAL A 12 -2.62 9.20 -14.40
C VAL A 12 -2.63 10.61 -14.95
N ALA A 13 -2.76 10.80 -16.27
CA ALA A 13 -2.86 12.11 -16.90
C ALA A 13 -4.04 12.92 -16.32
N ALA A 14 -5.23 12.32 -16.28
CA ALA A 14 -6.43 13.00 -15.77
C ALA A 14 -6.31 13.36 -14.28
N LEU A 15 -5.71 12.49 -13.45
CA LEU A 15 -5.46 12.81 -12.05
C LEU A 15 -4.40 13.90 -11.87
N ALA A 16 -3.37 13.91 -12.71
CA ALA A 16 -2.30 14.90 -12.65
C ALA A 16 -2.79 16.32 -12.99
N GLU A 17 -3.77 16.46 -13.87
CA GLU A 17 -4.41 17.76 -14.19
C GLU A 17 -5.04 18.43 -12.95
N ALA A 18 -5.53 17.62 -12.00
CA ALA A 18 -6.08 18.12 -10.73
C ALA A 18 -4.99 18.63 -9.76
N ARG A 19 -3.70 18.43 -10.06
CA ARG A 19 -2.54 18.82 -9.24
C ARG A 19 -2.65 18.38 -7.77
N PRO A 20 -2.80 17.07 -7.50
CA PRO A 20 -2.83 16.55 -6.13
C PRO A 20 -1.44 16.69 -5.49
N ASP A 21 -1.41 16.68 -4.15
CA ASP A 21 -0.13 16.67 -3.40
C ASP A 21 0.68 15.39 -3.65
N ALA A 22 0.00 14.26 -3.86
CA ALA A 22 0.59 12.98 -4.20
C ALA A 22 -0.43 12.05 -4.88
N LEU A 23 0.05 10.98 -5.54
CA LEU A 23 -0.78 9.88 -6.03
C LEU A 23 -0.57 8.59 -5.20
N ALA A 24 -1.68 7.93 -4.91
CA ALA A 24 -1.71 6.60 -4.30
C ALA A 24 -1.62 5.52 -5.38
N LEU A 25 -0.47 4.85 -5.51
CA LEU A 25 -0.35 3.66 -6.35
C LEU A 25 -0.67 2.44 -5.49
N GLU A 26 -1.95 2.24 -5.24
CA GLU A 26 -2.44 1.29 -4.23
C GLU A 26 -2.95 -0.03 -4.81
N THR A 27 -2.91 -1.07 -3.99
CA THR A 27 -3.40 -2.42 -4.30
C THR A 27 -2.75 -3.00 -5.55
N VAL A 28 -1.50 -2.62 -5.82
CA VAL A 28 -0.74 -3.15 -6.95
C VAL A 28 -0.41 -4.62 -6.66
N PRO A 29 -0.77 -5.57 -7.53
CA PRO A 29 -0.55 -7.00 -7.28
C PRO A 29 0.81 -7.50 -7.77
N ASP A 30 1.45 -6.77 -8.69
CA ASP A 30 2.56 -7.26 -9.53
C ASP A 30 3.69 -6.21 -9.64
N VAL A 31 4.94 -6.68 -9.70
CA VAL A 31 6.12 -5.85 -9.92
C VAL A 31 6.15 -5.21 -11.32
N ASP A 32 5.69 -5.92 -12.35
CA ASP A 32 5.63 -5.40 -13.73
C ASP A 32 4.65 -4.23 -13.83
N GLU A 33 3.53 -4.31 -13.10
CA GLU A 33 2.54 -3.23 -13.03
C GLU A 33 3.06 -2.05 -12.20
N ALA A 34 3.76 -2.32 -11.10
CA ALA A 34 4.41 -1.27 -10.31
C ALA A 34 5.43 -0.49 -11.14
N GLU A 35 6.31 -1.17 -11.88
CA GLU A 35 7.28 -0.52 -12.76
C GLU A 35 6.59 0.35 -13.82
N ALA A 36 5.53 -0.15 -14.45
CA ALA A 36 4.77 0.62 -15.42
C ALA A 36 4.12 1.87 -14.81
N LEU A 37 3.52 1.75 -13.62
CA LEU A 37 2.94 2.87 -12.89
C LEU A 37 4.00 3.93 -12.51
N LEU A 38 5.16 3.49 -12.00
CA LEU A 38 6.26 4.39 -11.64
C LEU A 38 6.78 5.15 -12.86
N ARG A 39 6.98 4.49 -14.00
CA ARG A 39 7.39 5.13 -15.25
C ARG A 39 6.37 6.16 -15.73
N VAL A 40 5.08 5.80 -15.73
CA VAL A 40 4.01 6.71 -16.18
C VAL A 40 3.89 7.92 -15.25
N THR A 41 3.94 7.73 -13.94
CA THR A 41 3.81 8.82 -12.96
C THR A 41 5.01 9.76 -12.94
N GLU A 42 6.21 9.25 -13.22
CA GLU A 42 7.45 10.03 -13.34
C GLU A 42 7.37 11.12 -14.42
N GLU A 43 6.63 10.88 -15.50
CA GLU A 43 6.40 11.86 -16.57
C GLU A 43 5.65 13.12 -16.11
N TYR A 44 4.91 13.01 -15.00
CA TYR A 44 4.13 14.11 -14.42
C TYR A 44 4.80 14.73 -13.20
N GLY A 45 5.93 14.18 -12.73
CA GLY A 45 6.71 14.73 -11.61
C GLY A 45 5.98 14.78 -10.27
N LEU A 46 4.90 14.01 -10.10
CA LEU A 46 4.11 13.99 -8.87
C LEU A 46 4.72 13.04 -7.83
N PRO A 47 4.74 13.41 -6.54
CA PRO A 47 5.06 12.48 -5.47
C PRO A 47 4.08 11.30 -5.47
N VAL A 48 4.57 10.10 -5.20
CA VAL A 48 3.75 8.89 -5.12
C VAL A 48 4.11 8.04 -3.91
N TRP A 49 3.14 7.30 -3.37
CA TRP A 49 3.47 6.10 -2.62
C TRP A 49 3.09 4.86 -3.42
N LEU A 50 3.92 3.82 -3.31
CA LEU A 50 3.67 2.52 -3.91
C LEU A 50 3.24 1.52 -2.84
N SER A 51 2.06 0.93 -3.00
CA SER A 51 1.50 -0.02 -2.05
C SER A 51 1.06 -1.30 -2.74
N TYR A 52 1.62 -2.42 -2.29
CA TYR A 52 1.29 -3.74 -2.80
C TYR A 52 0.12 -4.36 -2.03
N SER A 53 -0.71 -5.12 -2.75
CA SER A 53 -1.55 -6.13 -2.12
C SER A 53 -0.76 -7.42 -1.97
N VAL A 54 -0.89 -8.08 -0.80
CA VAL A 54 -0.01 -9.19 -0.40
C VAL A 54 -0.77 -10.37 0.19
N ALA A 55 -0.10 -11.52 0.21
CA ALA A 55 -0.49 -12.71 0.97
C ALA A 55 0.78 -13.35 1.55
N GLY A 56 0.88 -13.43 2.87
CA GLY A 56 2.12 -13.84 3.54
C GLY A 56 3.28 -12.88 3.24
N ASP A 57 4.37 -13.43 2.72
CA ASP A 57 5.62 -12.74 2.38
C ASP A 57 5.76 -12.46 0.87
N ARG A 58 4.64 -12.49 0.12
CA ARG A 58 4.62 -12.29 -1.33
C ARG A 58 3.52 -11.30 -1.76
N THR A 59 3.75 -10.64 -2.89
CA THR A 59 2.69 -9.93 -3.61
C THR A 59 1.59 -10.90 -4.06
N ARG A 60 0.44 -10.38 -4.49
CA ARG A 60 -0.64 -11.23 -5.03
C ARG A 60 -0.30 -11.92 -6.35
N ALA A 61 0.60 -11.36 -7.16
CA ALA A 61 1.15 -12.04 -8.33
C ALA A 61 2.30 -13.00 -7.99
N GLY A 62 2.71 -13.05 -6.71
CA GLY A 62 3.60 -14.08 -6.19
C GLY A 62 5.07 -13.74 -6.23
N GLN A 63 5.48 -12.47 -6.34
CA GLN A 63 6.87 -12.05 -6.14
C GLN A 63 7.19 -11.89 -4.63
N PRO A 64 8.39 -12.24 -4.15
CA PRO A 64 8.82 -11.94 -2.78
C PRO A 64 8.75 -10.44 -2.49
N LEU A 65 8.32 -10.05 -1.28
CA LEU A 65 8.18 -8.62 -0.93
C LEU A 65 9.48 -7.83 -1.02
N ALA A 66 10.62 -8.46 -0.72
CA ALA A 66 11.91 -7.78 -0.83
C ALA A 66 12.21 -7.36 -2.29
N GLU A 67 11.91 -8.22 -3.27
CA GLU A 67 12.05 -7.91 -4.69
C GLU A 67 11.04 -6.84 -5.11
N ALA A 68 9.80 -6.95 -4.65
CA ALA A 68 8.76 -5.98 -4.97
C ALA A 68 9.08 -4.58 -4.44
N PHE A 69 9.51 -4.45 -3.18
CA PHE A 69 9.89 -3.14 -2.65
C PHE A 69 11.17 -2.57 -3.28
N ALA A 70 12.08 -3.42 -3.77
CA ALA A 70 13.27 -2.97 -4.47
C ALA A 70 12.95 -2.24 -5.79
N VAL A 71 11.76 -2.46 -6.39
CA VAL A 71 11.29 -1.70 -7.57
C VAL A 71 11.25 -0.19 -7.31
N ALA A 72 11.01 0.25 -6.07
CA ALA A 72 11.02 1.67 -5.73
C ALA A 72 12.44 2.29 -5.69
N ALA A 73 13.50 1.47 -5.77
CA ALA A 73 14.87 1.96 -5.82
C ALA A 73 15.10 2.77 -7.11
N GLY A 74 15.81 3.89 -7.02
CA GLY A 74 16.08 4.78 -8.15
C GLY A 74 14.95 5.75 -8.51
N HIS A 75 13.72 5.50 -8.08
CA HIS A 75 12.58 6.39 -8.32
C HIS A 75 12.45 7.44 -7.21
N ARG A 76 12.93 8.67 -7.48
CA ARG A 76 12.92 9.77 -6.50
C ARG A 76 11.52 10.28 -6.16
N GLN A 77 10.55 10.13 -7.06
CA GLN A 77 9.15 10.51 -6.75
C GLN A 77 8.49 9.61 -5.70
N VAL A 78 9.04 8.42 -5.44
CA VAL A 78 8.45 7.49 -4.47
C VAL A 78 8.78 7.97 -3.06
N VAL A 79 7.80 8.58 -2.39
CA VAL A 79 7.95 9.14 -1.03
C VAL A 79 7.68 8.12 0.06
N ALA A 80 6.95 7.04 -0.25
CA ALA A 80 6.72 5.94 0.67
C ALA A 80 6.46 4.62 -0.07
N VAL A 81 6.73 3.50 0.59
CA VAL A 81 6.40 2.15 0.09
C VAL A 81 5.69 1.33 1.17
N GLY A 82 4.90 0.33 0.79
CA GLY A 82 4.36 -0.60 1.78
C GLY A 82 3.17 -1.39 1.26
N VAL A 83 2.15 -1.60 2.10
CA VAL A 83 1.07 -2.54 1.79
C VAL A 83 -0.30 -2.04 2.19
N ASN A 84 -1.29 -2.48 1.41
CA ASN A 84 -2.69 -2.28 1.71
C ASN A 84 -3.55 -3.44 1.20
N CYS A 85 -4.81 -3.45 1.61
CA CYS A 85 -5.78 -4.45 1.20
C CYS A 85 -5.34 -5.91 1.48
N CYS A 86 -4.59 -6.11 2.58
CA CYS A 86 -4.13 -7.40 3.05
C CYS A 86 -4.64 -7.72 4.46
N ASP A 87 -4.36 -8.92 4.94
CA ASP A 87 -4.63 -9.30 6.32
C ASP A 87 -3.75 -8.47 7.29
N PRO A 88 -4.28 -7.99 8.44
CA PRO A 88 -3.48 -7.28 9.43
C PRO A 88 -2.19 -8.00 9.85
N ALA A 89 -2.18 -9.33 9.92
CA ALA A 89 -1.01 -10.10 10.32
C ALA A 89 0.07 -10.15 9.22
N ASP A 90 -0.32 -10.05 7.95
CA ASP A 90 0.64 -9.95 6.84
C ASP A 90 1.25 -8.54 6.78
N ALA A 91 0.47 -7.51 7.13
CA ALA A 91 0.97 -6.15 7.22
C ALA A 91 2.11 -5.99 8.24
N ASP A 92 2.03 -6.65 9.40
CA ASP A 92 3.10 -6.60 10.42
C ASP A 92 4.48 -6.95 9.84
N ARG A 93 4.55 -8.04 9.08
CA ARG A 93 5.80 -8.51 8.46
C ARG A 93 6.25 -7.58 7.34
N ALA A 94 5.31 -7.14 6.51
CA ALA A 94 5.61 -6.31 5.34
C ALA A 94 6.21 -4.96 5.72
N VAL A 95 5.81 -4.36 6.85
CA VAL A 95 6.33 -3.05 7.29
C VAL A 95 7.84 -3.12 7.52
N GLY A 96 8.32 -4.12 8.26
CA GLY A 96 9.74 -4.29 8.53
C GLY A 96 10.55 -4.55 7.25
N THR A 97 10.02 -5.37 6.34
CA THR A 97 10.66 -5.63 5.04
C THR A 97 10.74 -4.35 4.19
N ALA A 98 9.66 -3.57 4.10
CA ALA A 98 9.62 -2.34 3.31
C ALA A 98 10.65 -1.30 3.81
N ALA A 99 10.73 -1.10 5.12
CA ALA A 99 11.69 -0.20 5.74
C ALA A 99 13.13 -0.66 5.50
N ALA A 100 13.42 -1.95 5.70
CA ALA A 100 14.77 -2.50 5.55
C ALA A 100 15.29 -2.44 4.10
N VAL A 101 14.41 -2.71 3.11
CA VAL A 101 14.80 -2.77 1.70
C VAL A 101 14.99 -1.39 1.10
N THR A 102 14.14 -0.42 1.46
CA THR A 102 14.10 0.87 0.76
C THR A 102 14.69 2.03 1.55
N GLY A 103 14.73 1.93 2.89
CA GLY A 103 15.03 3.06 3.77
C GLY A 103 14.02 4.22 3.68
N LYS A 104 12.92 4.06 2.94
CA LYS A 104 11.87 5.07 2.77
C LYS A 104 10.84 4.96 3.90
N PRO A 105 10.08 6.02 4.18
CA PRO A 105 8.88 5.92 5.02
C PRO A 105 7.94 4.80 4.55
N VAL A 106 7.35 4.08 5.50
CA VAL A 106 6.42 2.99 5.18
C VAL A 106 4.97 3.47 5.22
N VAL A 107 4.17 3.05 4.23
CA VAL A 107 2.71 3.20 4.17
C VAL A 107 2.03 1.87 4.48
N VAL A 108 1.12 1.82 5.46
CA VAL A 108 0.45 0.60 5.90
C VAL A 108 -1.03 0.84 6.23
N TYR A 109 -1.92 0.15 5.53
CA TYR A 109 -3.36 0.30 5.70
C TYR A 109 -4.09 -1.00 5.32
N PRO A 110 -4.08 -2.02 6.21
CA PRO A 110 -4.67 -3.33 5.91
C PRO A 110 -6.20 -3.30 5.94
N ASN A 111 -6.80 -4.43 5.56
CA ASN A 111 -8.22 -4.67 5.79
C ASN A 111 -8.49 -4.88 7.28
N SER A 112 -9.76 -4.92 7.67
CA SER A 112 -10.15 -5.23 9.05
C SER A 112 -9.91 -6.69 9.48
N GLY A 113 -9.60 -7.61 8.56
CA GLY A 113 -9.42 -9.05 8.82
C GLY A 113 -10.54 -9.94 8.29
N GLU A 114 -11.73 -9.37 8.05
CA GLU A 114 -12.79 -10.08 7.35
C GLU A 114 -12.36 -10.47 5.92
N ARG A 115 -12.92 -11.57 5.41
CA ARG A 115 -12.68 -12.05 4.04
C ARG A 115 -13.92 -11.87 3.19
N TRP A 116 -13.72 -11.55 1.92
CA TRP A 116 -14.80 -11.49 0.94
C TRP A 116 -15.18 -12.89 0.49
N ASP A 117 -16.44 -13.29 0.73
CA ASP A 117 -17.06 -14.49 0.18
C ASP A 117 -17.68 -14.13 -1.17
N ALA A 118 -17.03 -14.54 -2.26
CA ALA A 118 -17.46 -14.22 -3.63
C ALA A 118 -18.76 -14.93 -4.03
N GLU A 119 -19.01 -16.13 -3.50
CA GLU A 119 -20.24 -16.89 -3.78
C GLU A 119 -21.45 -16.21 -3.15
N ARG A 120 -21.33 -15.84 -1.87
CA ARG A 120 -22.40 -15.18 -1.12
C ARG A 120 -22.42 -13.66 -1.29
N ARG A 121 -21.43 -13.10 -1.99
CA ARG A 121 -21.25 -11.66 -2.21
C ARG A 121 -21.32 -10.84 -0.91
N ARG A 122 -20.65 -11.33 0.13
CA ARG A 122 -20.64 -10.67 1.44
C ARG A 122 -19.31 -10.85 2.15
N TRP A 123 -19.04 -9.96 3.09
CA TRP A 123 -17.94 -10.12 4.03
C TRP A 123 -18.28 -11.17 5.09
N ALA A 124 -17.31 -12.01 5.42
CA ALA A 124 -17.43 -13.07 6.42
C ALA A 124 -16.16 -13.14 7.28
N GLY A 125 -16.30 -13.71 8.48
CA GLY A 125 -15.23 -13.76 9.48
C GLY A 125 -15.30 -12.60 10.47
N GLU A 126 -14.23 -12.46 11.25
CA GLU A 126 -14.13 -11.52 12.35
C GLU A 126 -13.19 -10.37 12.01
N ASN A 127 -13.41 -9.22 12.65
CA ASN A 127 -12.47 -8.11 12.62
C ASN A 127 -11.27 -8.47 13.52
N THR A 128 -10.11 -8.62 12.90
CA THR A 128 -8.83 -8.95 13.57
C THR A 128 -7.87 -7.76 13.61
N PHE A 129 -8.29 -6.60 13.07
CA PHE A 129 -7.47 -5.40 13.08
C PHE A 129 -7.49 -4.74 14.46
N ASP A 130 -6.54 -5.12 15.29
CA ASP A 130 -6.21 -4.43 16.53
C ASP A 130 -5.48 -3.11 16.26
N ALA A 131 -6.01 -2.00 16.77
CA ALA A 131 -5.40 -0.67 16.66
C ALA A 131 -4.03 -0.60 17.36
N GLY A 132 -3.77 -1.43 18.37
CA GLY A 132 -2.48 -1.49 19.06
C GLY A 132 -1.29 -1.80 18.15
N ARG A 133 -1.53 -2.46 17.00
CA ARG A 133 -0.52 -2.76 15.97
C ARG A 133 0.22 -1.52 15.46
N VAL A 134 -0.44 -0.36 15.43
CA VAL A 134 0.12 0.86 14.81
C VAL A 134 1.38 1.36 15.50
N ARG A 135 1.57 1.08 16.80
CA ARG A 135 2.79 1.46 17.53
C ARG A 135 3.99 0.67 17.03
N ALA A 136 3.84 -0.65 16.93
CA ALA A 136 4.89 -1.51 16.38
C ALA A 136 5.20 -1.14 14.92
N TRP A 137 4.19 -0.79 14.12
CA TRP A 137 4.42 -0.32 12.75
C TRP A 137 5.18 1.02 12.73
N GLN A 138 4.84 1.97 13.60
CA GLN A 138 5.52 3.26 13.70
C GLN A 138 7.01 3.09 14.06
N GLU A 139 7.29 2.25 15.06
CA GLU A 139 8.65 1.86 15.47
C GLU A 139 9.41 1.19 14.33
N ALA A 140 8.74 0.36 13.53
CA ALA A 140 9.32 -0.32 12.38
C ALA A 140 9.45 0.56 11.11
N GLY A 141 9.08 1.86 11.17
CA GLY A 141 9.30 2.82 10.08
C GLY A 141 8.04 3.29 9.35
N ALA A 142 6.85 2.88 9.78
CA ALA A 142 5.59 3.42 9.24
C ALA A 142 5.43 4.90 9.57
N ARG A 143 5.04 5.68 8.57
CA ARG A 143 4.73 7.11 8.69
C ARG A 143 3.38 7.46 8.11
N LEU A 144 2.84 6.62 7.24
CA LEU A 144 1.49 6.74 6.72
C LEU A 144 0.71 5.49 7.17
N VAL A 145 -0.27 5.68 8.04
CA VAL A 145 -1.05 4.58 8.63
C VAL A 145 -2.53 4.81 8.40
N GLY A 146 -3.26 3.77 8.01
CA GLY A 146 -4.69 3.86 7.77
C GLY A 146 -5.39 2.50 7.81
N GLY A 147 -6.49 2.38 7.07
CA GLY A 147 -7.17 1.12 6.83
C GLY A 147 -7.82 1.08 5.45
N CYS A 148 -7.97 -0.13 4.92
CA CYS A 148 -8.55 -0.40 3.62
C CYS A 148 -9.96 -0.96 3.78
N CYS A 149 -10.26 -2.14 3.23
CA CYS A 149 -11.61 -2.68 3.25
C CYS A 149 -12.10 -2.88 4.69
N ARG A 150 -13.35 -2.47 4.95
CA ARG A 150 -14.07 -2.65 6.21
C ARG A 150 -13.48 -1.91 7.42
N VAL A 151 -12.51 -1.03 7.19
CA VAL A 151 -12.01 -0.12 8.23
C VAL A 151 -12.75 1.22 8.13
N GLY A 152 -13.57 1.52 9.15
CA GLY A 152 -14.39 2.72 9.18
C GLY A 152 -13.79 3.90 9.96
N PRO A 153 -14.45 5.07 9.93
CA PRO A 153 -13.96 6.29 10.59
C PRO A 153 -13.72 6.15 12.11
N ALA A 154 -14.49 5.30 12.80
CA ALA A 154 -14.29 5.04 14.22
C ALA A 154 -12.91 4.42 14.50
N ARG A 155 -12.49 3.46 13.67
CA ARG A 155 -11.16 2.87 13.76
C ARG A 155 -10.09 3.90 13.43
N ILE A 156 -10.27 4.70 12.37
CA ILE A 156 -9.30 5.75 12.00
C ILE A 156 -9.09 6.75 13.14
N ARG A 157 -10.15 7.15 13.87
CA ARG A 157 -10.03 8.01 15.06
C ARG A 157 -9.22 7.35 16.18
N GLU A 158 -9.44 6.06 16.40
CA GLU A 158 -8.66 5.29 17.38
C GLU A 158 -7.17 5.23 16.99
N LEU A 159 -6.87 4.93 15.71
CA LEU A 159 -5.48 4.93 15.22
C LEU A 159 -4.82 6.30 15.41
N ALA A 160 -5.53 7.37 15.07
CA ALA A 160 -5.05 8.74 15.23
C ALA A 160 -4.77 9.08 16.70
N GLY A 161 -5.63 8.65 17.64
CA GLY A 161 -5.41 8.85 19.07
C GLY A 161 -4.18 8.11 19.61
N LEU A 162 -3.86 6.94 19.05
CA LEU A 162 -2.67 6.18 19.43
C LEU A 162 -1.36 6.74 18.86
N LEU A 163 -1.45 7.44 17.73
CA LEU A 163 -0.30 8.04 17.01
C LEU A 163 -0.09 9.52 17.37
N ALA A 164 -1.01 10.15 18.10
CA ALA A 164 -0.87 11.52 18.58
C ALA A 164 0.18 11.59 19.70
N GLY A 165 1.42 11.86 19.33
CA GLY A 165 2.60 12.04 20.18
C GLY A 165 3.81 12.44 19.35
#